data_AF-A0A7S0TJ54-F1
#
_entry.id   AF-A0A7S0TJ54-F1
#
_cell.length_a   1.000
_cell.length_b   1.000
_cell.length_c   1.000
_cell.angle_alpha   90.00
_cell.angle_beta   90.00
_cell.angle_gamma   90.00
#
_symmetry.space_group_name_H-M   'P 1'
#
loop_
_entity.id
_entity.type
_entity.pdbx_description
1 polymer ?
#
loop_
_entity_poly.entity_id
_entity_poly.type
_entity_poly.pdbx_seq_one_letter_code
_entity_poly.pdbx_strand_id
1 'polypeptide(L)'
;DTAQSEFATTVVKGGLHEEAQAVSFDVTQTGGDYGLFRSVSIHCPDASDLCSTGKADLHVGLAAHRYGSGTFSAVLRDDGGGVDTSAPAIPFSITVAEKNDPPSFRLARAVIS
;
A
#
# COMPACT_ATOMS: atom_id res chain seq x y z
N ASP A 1 -5.53 -2.89 -9.35
CA ASP A 1 -5.41 -2.47 -7.94
C ASP A 1 -5.38 -3.68 -7.05
N THR A 2 -4.32 -3.81 -6.26
CA THR A 2 -4.19 -4.84 -5.23
C THR A 2 -4.20 -4.09 -3.91
N ALA A 3 -5.15 -4.40 -3.02
CA ALA A 3 -5.19 -3.88 -1.67
C ALA A 3 -4.53 -4.90 -0.73
N GLN A 4 -3.67 -4.44 0.17
CA GLN A 4 -3.11 -5.27 1.24
C GLN A 4 -3.68 -4.78 2.58
N SER A 5 -4.33 -5.69 3.30
CA SER A 5 -5.01 -5.41 4.57
C SER A 5 -4.17 -5.88 5.75
N GLU A 6 -4.39 -5.25 6.92
CA GLU A 6 -3.71 -5.56 8.19
C GLU A 6 -2.17 -5.47 8.15
N PHE A 7 -1.60 -4.58 7.33
CA PHE A 7 -0.15 -4.39 7.22
C PHE A 7 0.50 -3.74 8.46
N ALA A 8 -0.32 -3.16 9.34
CA ALA A 8 0.06 -2.74 10.67
C ALA A 8 -1.01 -3.21 11.65
N THR A 9 -0.62 -4.05 12.59
CA THR A 9 -1.49 -4.57 13.67
C THR A 9 -0.90 -4.16 15.01
N THR A 10 -1.72 -4.22 16.07
CA THR A 10 -1.29 -4.02 17.47
C THR A 10 -0.78 -2.62 17.81
N VAL A 11 -1.16 -1.60 17.04
CA VAL A 11 -0.79 -0.25 17.43
C VAL A 11 -1.78 0.29 18.45
N VAL A 12 -1.24 0.63 19.61
CA VAL A 12 -2.00 1.09 20.76
C VAL A 12 -1.90 2.60 20.78
N LYS A 13 -3.05 3.24 20.88
CA LYS A 13 -3.18 4.64 21.31
C LYS A 13 -2.30 4.88 22.55
N GLY A 14 -1.75 6.08 22.70
CA GLY A 14 -0.99 6.45 23.89
C GLY A 14 -1.84 6.47 25.17
N GLY A 15 -1.43 7.29 26.14
CA GLY A 15 -1.99 7.29 27.50
C GLY A 15 -3.43 7.82 27.64
N LEU A 16 -3.88 7.99 28.89
CA LEU A 16 -5.21 8.51 29.23
C LEU A 16 -5.44 9.94 28.67
N HIS A 17 -6.65 10.24 28.16
CA HIS A 17 -7.12 11.51 27.56
C HIS A 17 -6.77 11.78 26.09
N GLU A 18 -6.79 10.74 25.26
CA GLU A 18 -6.40 10.86 23.85
C GLU A 18 -7.58 10.68 22.88
N GLU A 19 -8.84 10.79 23.32
CA GLU A 19 -10.08 10.66 22.52
C GLU A 19 -10.08 11.40 21.15
N ALA A 20 -9.18 12.37 20.95
CA ALA A 20 -9.02 13.13 19.70
C ALA A 20 -7.66 12.92 18.97
N GLN A 21 -6.82 11.98 19.42
CA GLN A 21 -5.48 11.77 18.86
C GLN A 21 -5.55 11.26 17.41
N ALA A 22 -4.85 11.94 16.52
CA ALA A 22 -4.71 11.58 15.13
C ALA A 22 -3.68 10.47 14.96
N VAL A 23 -3.98 9.53 14.07
CA VAL A 23 -3.08 8.45 13.72
C VAL A 23 -2.75 8.55 12.23
N SER A 24 -1.47 8.51 11.90
CA SER A 24 -0.96 8.59 10.53
C SER A 24 -0.04 7.41 10.21
N PHE A 25 -0.05 7.01 8.93
CA PHE A 25 0.75 5.90 8.43
C PHE A 25 1.77 6.45 7.43
N ASP A 26 3.04 6.23 7.72
CA ASP A 26 4.14 6.48 6.80
C ASP A 26 4.59 5.16 6.16
N VAL A 27 4.36 5.01 4.85
CA VAL A 27 4.77 3.84 4.08
C VAL A 27 5.85 4.24 3.07
N THR A 28 7.00 3.58 3.17
CA THR A 28 8.15 3.85 2.31
C THR A 28 8.66 2.57 1.66
N GLN A 29 9.02 2.61 0.38
CA GLN A 29 9.70 1.51 -0.27
C GLN A 29 11.17 1.51 0.20
N THR A 30 11.61 0.43 0.83
CA THR A 30 12.97 0.27 1.37
C THR A 30 13.84 -0.66 0.54
N GLY A 31 13.25 -1.41 -0.40
CA GLY A 31 14.00 -2.31 -1.27
C GLY A 31 13.19 -2.91 -2.42
N GLY A 32 13.81 -3.85 -3.14
CA GLY A 32 13.24 -4.49 -4.32
C GLY A 32 13.36 -3.65 -5.60
N ASP A 33 12.50 -3.92 -6.58
CA ASP A 33 12.54 -3.26 -7.87
C ASP A 33 11.87 -1.87 -7.80
N TYR A 34 12.65 -0.83 -8.05
CA TYR A 34 12.15 0.53 -8.08
C TYR A 34 11.39 0.84 -9.39
N GLY A 35 10.37 1.70 -9.27
CA GLY A 35 9.52 2.09 -10.40
C GLY A 35 8.44 1.07 -10.77
N LEU A 36 8.21 0.04 -9.94
CA LEU A 36 7.04 -0.86 -10.01
C LEU A 36 5.72 -0.13 -9.70
N PHE A 37 5.78 0.87 -8.81
CA PHE A 37 4.61 1.55 -8.26
C PHE A 37 4.58 3.01 -8.75
N ARG A 38 3.50 3.39 -9.45
CA ARG A 38 3.23 4.76 -9.90
C ARG A 38 2.73 5.65 -8.76
N SER A 39 1.98 5.05 -7.84
CA SER A 39 1.40 5.75 -6.69
C SER A 39 1.28 4.78 -5.53
N VAL A 40 1.53 5.31 -4.33
CA VAL A 40 1.31 4.64 -3.06
C VAL A 40 0.52 5.61 -2.21
N SER A 41 -0.63 5.19 -1.69
CA SER A 41 -1.49 6.05 -0.88
C SER A 41 -2.16 5.25 0.22
N ILE A 42 -2.43 5.92 1.33
CA ILE A 42 -3.17 5.37 2.46
C ILE A 42 -4.62 5.83 2.37
N HIS A 43 -5.55 4.92 2.63
CA HIS A 43 -6.98 5.21 2.74
C HIS A 43 -7.49 4.80 4.13
N CYS A 44 -8.15 5.72 4.83
CA CYS A 44 -8.76 5.45 6.13
C CYS A 44 -10.25 5.08 5.93
N PRO A 45 -10.74 3.92 6.42
CA PRO A 45 -12.13 3.49 6.24
C PRO A 45 -13.16 4.39 6.92
N ASP A 46 -12.76 5.15 7.93
CA ASP A 46 -13.62 6.10 8.64
C ASP A 46 -13.77 7.45 7.90
N ALA A 47 -13.22 7.56 6.69
CA ALA A 47 -13.19 8.77 5.88
C ALA A 47 -12.62 10.01 6.59
N SER A 48 -11.89 9.79 7.69
CA SER A 48 -11.10 10.81 8.35
C SER A 48 -9.69 10.83 7.74
N ASP A 49 -9.05 12.00 7.66
CA ASP A 49 -7.64 12.09 7.29
C ASP A 49 -6.70 11.46 8.36
N LEU A 50 -7.26 10.97 9.47
CA LEU A 50 -6.56 10.69 10.72
C LEU A 50 -6.73 9.24 11.21
N CYS A 51 -7.28 8.35 10.37
CA CYS A 51 -7.43 6.91 10.64
C CYS A 51 -7.79 6.60 12.11
N SER A 52 -8.77 7.32 12.66
CA SER A 52 -9.15 7.34 14.09
C SER A 52 -9.51 5.96 14.67
N THR A 53 -9.85 5.01 13.80
CA THR A 53 -10.11 3.61 14.14
C THR A 53 -8.84 2.75 14.29
N GLY A 54 -7.66 3.31 14.04
CA GLY A 54 -6.38 2.60 13.99
C GLY A 54 -6.23 1.69 12.78
N LYS A 55 -7.10 1.82 11.76
CA LYS A 55 -7.10 1.01 10.55
C LYS A 55 -6.86 1.88 9.32
N ALA A 56 -6.03 1.36 8.42
CA ALA A 56 -5.72 1.94 7.11
C ALA A 56 -5.61 0.85 6.05
N ASP A 57 -6.04 1.18 4.85
CA ASP A 57 -5.81 0.39 3.65
C ASP A 57 -4.66 1.02 2.83
N LEU A 58 -3.73 0.18 2.38
CA LEU A 58 -2.67 0.58 1.46
C LEU A 58 -3.15 0.38 0.02
N HIS A 59 -3.26 1.48 -0.72
CA HIS A 59 -3.57 1.50 -2.14
C HIS A 59 -2.29 1.70 -2.95
N VAL A 60 -2.03 0.75 -3.85
CA VAL A 60 -0.89 0.82 -4.78
C VAL A 60 -1.35 0.84 -6.23
N GLY A 61 -0.90 1.86 -6.96
CA GLY A 61 -1.06 1.96 -8.41
C GLY A 61 0.17 1.40 -9.11
N LEU A 62 0.01 0.39 -9.95
CA LEU A 62 1.12 -0.26 -10.64
C LEU A 62 1.54 0.52 -11.90
N ALA A 63 2.84 0.51 -12.19
CA ALA A 63 3.35 0.99 -13.47
C ALA A 63 3.01 0.00 -14.60
N ALA A 64 2.67 0.52 -15.78
CA ALA A 64 2.31 -0.32 -16.93
C ALA A 64 3.50 -1.18 -17.39
N HIS A 65 3.24 -2.44 -17.74
CA HIS A 65 4.23 -3.39 -18.25
C HIS A 65 5.42 -3.63 -17.31
N ARG A 66 5.21 -3.51 -15.99
CA ARG A 66 6.21 -3.81 -14.97
C ARG A 66 5.75 -4.95 -14.10
N TYR A 67 6.69 -5.80 -13.74
CA TYR A 67 6.53 -6.95 -12.84
C TYR A 67 7.79 -7.06 -11.99
N GLY A 68 7.69 -7.71 -10.84
CA GLY A 68 8.78 -7.78 -9.87
C GLY A 68 8.27 -7.72 -8.43
N SER A 69 9.15 -7.42 -7.48
CA SER A 69 8.79 -7.31 -6.07
C SER A 69 9.36 -6.04 -5.44
N GLY A 70 8.57 -5.35 -4.62
CA GLY A 70 9.01 -4.22 -3.81
C GLY A 70 8.87 -4.53 -2.32
N THR A 71 9.88 -4.17 -1.54
CA THR A 71 9.83 -4.24 -0.07
C THR A 71 9.52 -2.86 0.50
N PHE A 72 8.57 -2.82 1.41
CA PHE A 72 8.07 -1.63 2.06
C PHE A 72 8.28 -1.71 3.56
N SER A 73 8.35 -0.54 4.19
CA SER A 73 8.37 -0.36 5.63
C SER A 73 7.22 0.58 6.00
N ALA A 74 6.40 0.16 6.95
CA ALA A 74 5.34 0.99 7.53
C ALA A 74 5.70 1.43 8.95
N VAL A 75 5.47 2.71 9.24
CA VAL A 75 5.53 3.28 10.58
C VAL A 75 4.18 3.93 10.87
N LEU A 76 3.63 3.66 12.05
CA LEU A 76 2.52 4.44 12.57
C LEU A 76 3.06 5.59 13.41
N ARG A 77 2.42 6.74 13.29
CA ARG A 77 2.69 7.91 14.10
C ARG A 77 1.39 8.46 14.68
N ASP A 78 1.41 8.75 15.96
CA ASP A 78 0.35 9.49 16.62
C ASP A 78 0.74 10.98 16.83
N ASP A 79 -0.22 11.84 17.15
CA ASP A 79 0.01 13.27 17.44
C ASP A 79 -0.04 13.59 18.94
N GLY A 80 0.18 12.57 19.78
CA GLY A 80 0.26 12.71 21.22
C GLY A 80 1.60 13.30 21.68
N GLY A 81 1.93 13.10 22.95
CA GLY A 81 3.24 13.44 23.48
C GLY A 81 3.92 12.23 24.09
N GLY A 82 5.18 11.98 23.73
CA GLY A 82 5.98 10.89 24.27
C GLY A 82 6.67 10.08 23.17
N VAL A 83 6.48 8.76 23.21
CA VAL A 83 6.93 7.86 22.12
C VAL A 83 5.78 7.74 21.13
N ASP A 84 5.73 8.68 20.19
CA ASP A 84 4.59 8.88 19.30
C ASP A 84 4.75 8.13 17.97
N THR A 85 5.66 7.16 17.91
CA THR A 85 5.96 6.37 16.71
C THR A 85 6.05 4.88 17.06
N SER A 86 5.45 4.04 16.22
CA SER A 86 5.54 2.59 16.38
C SER A 86 6.97 2.14 16.11
N ALA A 87 7.62 1.54 17.11
CA ALA A 87 8.92 0.90 16.95
C ALA A 87 8.82 -0.62 17.14
N PRO A 88 9.51 -1.43 16.30
CA PRO A 88 10.17 -1.09 15.04
C PRO A 88 9.22 -1.17 13.82
N ALA A 89 9.60 -0.51 12.74
CA ALA A 89 8.88 -0.54 11.48
C ALA A 89 8.73 -1.98 10.95
N ILE A 90 7.54 -2.33 10.45
CA ILE A 90 7.25 -3.69 10.00
C ILE A 90 7.52 -3.77 8.50
N PRO A 91 8.53 -4.56 8.06
CA PRO A 91 8.76 -4.76 6.64
C PRO A 91 7.75 -5.74 6.05
N PHE A 92 7.27 -5.45 4.86
CA PHE A 92 6.42 -6.35 4.06
C PHE A 92 6.76 -6.20 2.57
N SER A 93 6.40 -7.21 1.77
CA SER A 93 6.69 -7.21 0.32
C SER A 93 5.42 -7.28 -0.50
N ILE A 94 5.39 -6.53 -1.61
CA ILE A 94 4.35 -6.59 -2.63
C ILE A 94 4.98 -7.14 -3.91
N THR A 95 4.44 -8.26 -4.40
CA THR A 95 4.87 -8.88 -5.66
C THR A 95 3.86 -8.61 -6.76
N VAL A 96 4.32 -8.01 -7.86
CA VAL A 96 3.58 -7.80 -9.09
C VAL A 96 3.88 -8.95 -10.03
N ALA A 97 2.91 -9.85 -10.18
CA ALA A 97 3.06 -11.00 -11.06
C ALA A 97 3.11 -10.58 -12.54
N GLU A 98 3.95 -11.28 -13.30
CA GLU A 98 3.91 -11.23 -14.76
C GLU A 98 2.54 -11.71 -15.25
N LYS A 99 1.90 -10.90 -16.09
CA LYS A 99 0.76 -11.35 -16.88
C LYS A 99 1.25 -11.61 -18.30
N ASN A 100 1.24 -12.88 -18.70
CA ASN A 100 1.47 -13.25 -20.09
C ASN A 100 0.23 -12.91 -20.92
N ASP A 101 0.32 -11.93 -21.81
CA ASP A 101 -0.71 -11.68 -22.83
C ASP A 101 -0.31 -12.46 -24.11
N PRO A 102 -0.91 -13.64 -24.38
CA PRO A 102 -0.52 -14.46 -25.52
C PRO A 102 -0.85 -13.77 -26.86
N PRO A 103 -0.06 -14.01 -27.91
CA PRO A 103 -0.34 -13.46 -29.23
C PRO A 103 -1.68 -13.97 -29.76
N SER A 104 -2.40 -13.10 -30.47
CA SER A 104 -3.62 -13.47 -31.21
C SER A 104 -3.46 -13.16 -32.69
N PHE A 105 -3.99 -14.01 -33.55
CA PHE A 105 -4.07 -13.77 -34.99
C PHE A 105 -5.52 -13.47 -35.38
N ARG A 106 -5.72 -12.40 -36.15
CA ARG A 106 -6.98 -12.16 -36.88
C ARG A 106 -6.80 -12.59 -38.33
N LEU A 107 -7.57 -13.59 -38.75
CA LEU A 107 -7.62 -13.99 -40.16
C LEU A 107 -8.29 -12.88 -40.96
N ALA A 108 -7.60 -12.38 -41.98
CA ALA A 108 -8.26 -11.59 -43.01
C ALA A 108 -9.21 -12.50 -43.79
N ARG A 109 -10.43 -12.03 -44.07
CA ARG A 109 -11.36 -12.78 -44.92
C ARG A 109 -10.75 -12.84 -46.33
N ALA A 110 -10.29 -14.00 -46.74
CA ALA A 110 -9.86 -14.21 -48.12
C ALA A 110 -11.10 -14.07 -49.03
N VAL A 111 -11.14 -13.01 -49.83
CA VAL A 111 -12.04 -12.93 -50.97
C VAL A 111 -11.31 -13.62 -52.10
N ILE A 112 -11.70 -14.86 -52.40
CA ILE A 112 -11.25 -15.55 -53.60
C ILE A 112 -12.24 -15.15 -54.69
N SER A 113 -11.76 -14.39 -55.69
CA SER A 113 -12.50 -14.04 -56.91
C SER A 113 -12.31 -15.09 -57.98
#